data_AF-A0A257ADV5-F1
#
_entry.id   AF-A0A257ADV5-F1
#
_cell.length_a   1.000
_cell.length_b   1.000
_cell.length_c   1.000
_cell.angle_alpha   90.00
_cell.angle_beta   90.00
_cell.angle_gamma   90.00
#
_symmetry.space_group_name_H-M   'P 1'
#
loop_
_entity.id
_entity.type
_entity.pdbx_description
1 polymer ?
#
loop_
_entity_poly.entity_id
_entity_poly.type
_entity_poly.pdbx_seq_one_letter_code
_entity_poly.pdbx_strand_id
1 'polypeptide(L)'
;MGPGDFELLTIRGKKLIEEADLLIHYGSATSPEIIGLATKEVISSYGKSLDEITETIATYVKEGKTVVRAHSGDPALFGGMLEQTKALANLGIDVEVIPGVSAMFASAALLKTQLTLPGVTQTVIITRP
;
A
#
# COMPACT_ATOMS: atom_id res chain seq x y z
N MET A 1 0.12 3.77 -2.00
CA MET A 1 0.68 5.15 -1.94
C MET A 1 1.10 5.69 -3.31
N GLY A 2 1.09 4.87 -4.37
CA GLY A 2 1.71 5.29 -5.62
C GLY A 2 3.24 5.18 -5.55
N PRO A 3 3.95 5.65 -6.59
CA PRO A 3 5.40 5.46 -6.74
C PRO A 3 6.26 6.42 -5.90
N GLY A 4 5.66 7.37 -5.17
CA GLY A 4 6.35 8.33 -4.30
C GLY A 4 5.77 9.73 -4.38
N ASP A 5 5.42 10.18 -5.59
CA ASP A 5 4.71 11.44 -5.81
C ASP A 5 3.32 11.40 -5.15
N PHE A 6 3.05 12.37 -4.28
CA PHE A 6 1.79 12.50 -3.55
C PHE A 6 0.59 12.66 -4.48
N GLU A 7 0.74 13.32 -5.63
CA GLU A 7 -0.35 13.52 -6.59
C GLU A 7 -0.76 12.22 -7.31
N LEU A 8 0.07 11.18 -7.23
CA LEU A 8 -0.23 9.84 -7.76
C LEU A 8 -0.94 8.94 -6.74
N LEU A 9 -1.26 9.45 -5.55
CA LEU A 9 -2.16 8.80 -4.61
C LEU A 9 -3.59 8.78 -5.19
N THR A 10 -4.24 7.62 -5.15
CA THR A 10 -5.63 7.55 -5.61
C THR A 10 -6.56 8.33 -4.68
N ILE A 11 -7.61 8.93 -5.25
CA ILE A 11 -8.63 9.66 -4.47
C ILE A 11 -9.21 8.77 -3.36
N ARG A 12 -9.43 7.48 -3.65
CA ARG A 12 -9.92 6.51 -2.66
C ARG A 12 -8.92 6.26 -1.54
N GLY A 13 -7.64 6.07 -1.87
CA GLY A 13 -6.58 5.88 -0.89
C GLY A 13 -6.43 7.09 0.04
N LYS A 14 -6.48 8.31 -0.51
CA LYS A 14 -6.45 9.55 0.27
C LYS A 14 -7.59 9.61 1.30
N LYS A 15 -8.84 9.43 0.87
CA LYS A 15 -10.01 9.47 1.75
C LYS A 15 -9.92 8.46 2.90
N LEU A 16 -9.51 7.23 2.60
CA LEU A 16 -9.37 6.18 3.62
C LEU A 16 -8.29 6.54 4.65
N ILE A 17 -7.17 7.14 4.24
CA ILE A 17 -6.13 7.57 5.18
C ILE A 17 -6.64 8.71 6.08
N GLU A 18 -7.39 9.68 5.52
CA GLU A 18 -7.96 10.80 6.27
C GLU A 18 -8.96 10.35 7.34
N GLU A 19 -9.72 9.29 7.05
CA GLU A 19 -10.79 8.75 7.91
C GLU A 19 -10.30 7.67 8.92
N ALA A 20 -9.14 7.05 8.65
CA ALA A 20 -8.62 5.93 9.43
C ALA A 20 -8.35 6.28 10.89
N ASP A 21 -8.64 5.33 11.79
CA ASP A 21 -8.25 5.39 13.20
C ASP A 21 -6.76 5.14 13.40
N LEU A 22 -6.17 4.31 12.53
CA LEU A 22 -4.75 3.99 12.53
C LEU A 22 -4.21 3.93 11.11
N LEU A 23 -3.16 4.70 10.84
CA LEU A 23 -2.30 4.54 9.67
C LEU A 23 -1.03 3.76 10.04
N ILE A 24 -0.82 2.62 9.38
CA ILE A 24 0.42 1.84 9.45
C ILE A 24 1.22 2.08 8.17
N HIS A 25 2.44 2.62 8.27
CA HIS A 25 3.26 2.96 7.10
C HIS A 25 4.64 2.29 7.11
N TYR A 26 5.30 2.21 5.95
CA TYR A 26 6.61 1.58 5.79
C TYR A 26 7.75 2.58 6.05
N GLY A 27 7.90 3.02 7.31
CA GLY A 27 9.04 3.84 7.77
C GLY A 27 9.39 5.01 6.86
N SER A 28 10.69 5.23 6.64
CA SER A 28 11.24 6.34 5.85
C SER A 28 10.93 6.30 4.35
N ALA A 29 10.38 5.19 3.82
CA ALA A 29 9.94 5.13 2.43
C ALA A 29 8.55 5.75 2.21
N THR A 30 7.90 6.24 3.27
CA THR A 30 6.60 6.91 3.21
C THR A 30 6.80 8.42 3.19
N SER A 31 6.21 9.09 2.19
CA SER A 31 6.29 10.54 2.07
C SER A 31 5.63 11.22 3.29
N PRO A 32 6.22 12.30 3.84
CA PRO A 32 5.62 13.07 4.93
C PRO A 32 4.22 13.59 4.62
N GLU A 33 3.94 13.94 3.36
CA GLU A 33 2.63 14.40 2.90
C GLU A 33 1.55 13.32 3.08
N ILE A 34 1.87 12.05 2.82
CA ILE A 34 0.95 10.94 3.06
C ILE A 34 0.75 10.71 4.56
N ILE A 35 1.82 10.79 5.35
CA ILE A 35 1.73 10.67 6.81
C ILE A 35 0.85 11.78 7.39
N GLY A 36 0.98 13.00 6.87
CA GLY A 36 0.23 14.18 7.29
C GLY A 36 -1.26 14.15 6.95
N LEU A 37 -1.73 13.20 6.13
CA LEU A 37 -3.16 12.98 5.91
C LEU A 37 -3.86 12.31 7.09
N ALA A 38 -3.13 11.51 7.87
CA ALA A 38 -3.72 10.83 9.01
C ALA A 38 -4.05 11.84 10.12
N THR A 39 -5.28 11.79 10.61
CA THR A 39 -5.79 12.71 11.63
C THR A 39 -5.76 12.14 13.05
N LYS A 40 -5.52 10.82 13.17
CA LYS A 40 -5.54 10.05 14.42
C LYS A 40 -4.17 9.42 14.69
N GLU A 41 -4.07 8.11 14.84
CA GLU A 41 -2.82 7.45 15.18
C GLU A 41 -2.01 7.06 13.94
N VAL A 42 -0.69 7.18 14.03
CA VAL A 42 0.26 6.77 12.99
C VAL A 42 1.35 5.91 13.62
N ILE A 43 1.60 4.74 13.03
CA ILE A 43 2.72 3.88 13.42
C ILE A 43 3.54 3.46 12.20
N SER A 44 4.84 3.32 12.41
CA SER A 44 5.74 2.71 11.44
C SER A 44 5.77 1.19 11.63
N SER A 45 5.68 0.45 10.53
CA SER A 45 5.93 -1.00 10.50
C SER A 45 7.42 -1.35 10.49
N TYR A 46 8.32 -0.36 10.45
CA TYR A 46 9.76 -0.60 10.42
C TYR A 46 10.23 -1.30 11.70
N GLY A 47 10.96 -2.41 11.55
CA GLY A 47 11.46 -3.21 12.67
C GLY A 47 10.40 -4.07 13.36
N LYS A 48 9.17 -4.15 12.84
CA LYS A 48 8.10 -5.01 13.37
C LYS A 48 7.94 -6.27 12.54
N SER A 49 7.71 -7.39 13.21
CA SER A 49 7.35 -8.65 12.59
C SER A 49 5.93 -8.63 12.02
N LEU A 50 5.61 -9.61 11.17
CA LEU A 50 4.27 -9.79 10.63
C LEU A 50 3.23 -9.99 11.74
N ASP A 51 3.57 -10.77 12.76
CA ASP A 51 2.68 -11.10 13.88
C ASP A 51 2.38 -9.86 14.71
N GLU A 52 3.39 -9.06 15.07
CA GLU A 52 3.19 -7.80 15.81
C GLU A 52 2.25 -6.84 15.07
N ILE A 53 2.42 -6.68 13.75
CA ILE A 53 1.55 -5.81 12.95
C ILE A 53 0.14 -6.40 12.86
N THR A 54 0.02 -7.71 12.70
CA THR A 54 -1.28 -8.40 12.60
C THR A 54 -2.06 -8.30 13.91
N GLU A 55 -1.41 -8.50 15.05
CA GLU A 55 -2.00 -8.31 16.38
C GLU A 55 -2.43 -6.87 16.61
N THR A 56 -1.61 -5.90 16.16
CA THR A 56 -1.96 -4.47 16.23
C THR A 56 -3.23 -4.18 15.44
N ILE A 57 -3.30 -4.64 14.18
CA ILE A 57 -4.51 -4.48 13.33
C ILE A 57 -5.72 -5.15 14.00
N ALA A 58 -5.56 -6.38 14.49
CA ALA A 58 -6.64 -7.13 15.10
C ALA A 58 -7.21 -6.46 16.36
N THR A 59 -6.35 -5.82 17.15
CA THR A 59 -6.76 -5.07 18.35
C THR A 59 -7.67 -3.90 17.96
N TYR A 60 -7.24 -3.09 16.99
CA TYR A 60 -8.03 -1.95 16.50
C TYR A 60 -9.36 -2.41 15.89
N VAL A 61 -9.34 -3.42 15.03
CA VAL A 61 -10.57 -3.91 14.37
C VAL A 61 -11.57 -4.47 15.38
N LYS A 62 -11.12 -5.16 16.44
CA LYS A 62 -12.00 -5.64 17.52
C LYS A 62 -12.66 -4.52 18.32
N GLU A 63 -12.04 -3.34 18.36
CA GLU A 63 -12.62 -2.12 18.93
C GLU A 63 -13.57 -1.38 17.97
N GLY A 64 -13.81 -1.93 16.77
CA GLY A 64 -14.63 -1.30 15.73
C GLY A 64 -13.92 -0.16 15.00
N LYS A 65 -12.59 -0.07 15.11
CA LYS A 65 -11.78 0.97 14.47
C LYS A 65 -11.31 0.55 13.08
N THR A 66 -11.11 1.55 12.22
CA THR A 66 -10.61 1.37 10.85
C THR A 66 -9.09 1.50 10.80
N VAL A 67 -8.42 0.53 10.20
CA VAL A 67 -6.96 0.53 10.02
C VAL A 67 -6.61 0.60 8.54
N VAL A 68 -5.72 1.51 8.18
CA VAL A 68 -5.13 1.60 6.84
C VAL A 68 -3.66 1.23 6.91
N ARG A 69 -3.25 0.22 6.12
CA ARG A 69 -1.84 -0.10 5.91
C ARG A 69 -1.37 0.41 4.55
N ALA A 70 -0.39 1.30 4.57
CA ALA A 70 0.16 1.93 3.38
C ALA A 70 1.31 1.09 2.79
N HIS A 71 1.21 0.78 1.50
CA HIS A 71 2.25 0.14 0.70
C HIS A 71 2.73 1.06 -0.42
N SER A 72 4.01 0.95 -0.77
CA SER A 72 4.60 1.63 -1.94
C SER A 72 4.07 1.01 -3.24
N GLY A 73 3.83 1.85 -4.24
CA GLY A 73 3.33 1.44 -5.55
C GLY A 73 1.93 0.83 -5.47
N ASP A 74 1.79 -0.34 -6.11
CA ASP A 74 0.63 -1.22 -6.04
C ASP A 74 0.96 -2.45 -5.17
N PRO A 75 0.12 -2.82 -4.18
CA PRO A 75 0.39 -3.95 -3.27
C PRO A 75 0.57 -5.31 -3.97
N ALA A 76 0.04 -5.48 -5.19
CA ALA A 76 0.12 -6.74 -5.93
C ALA A 76 1.54 -7.05 -6.43
N LEU A 77 2.41 -6.05 -6.56
CA LEU A 77 3.80 -6.23 -7.02
C LEU A 77 4.77 -6.18 -5.85
N PHE A 78 5.25 -7.35 -5.42
CA PHE A 78 6.26 -7.52 -4.37
C PHE A 78 5.91 -6.89 -3.02
N GLY A 79 4.65 -6.57 -2.75
CA GLY A 79 4.22 -5.80 -1.59
C GLY A 79 4.07 -6.58 -0.28
N GLY A 80 4.26 -7.90 -0.29
CA GLY A 80 4.16 -8.74 0.93
C GLY A 80 2.76 -8.81 1.57
N MET A 81 1.73 -8.32 0.87
CA MET A 81 0.37 -8.18 1.42
C MET A 81 -0.31 -9.54 1.70
N LEU A 82 0.00 -10.57 0.91
CA LEU A 82 -0.74 -11.84 0.96
C LEU A 82 -0.58 -12.59 2.29
N GLU A 83 0.61 -12.52 2.90
CA GLU A 83 0.88 -13.18 4.18
C GLU A 83 0.05 -12.53 5.30
N GLN A 84 -0.02 -11.19 5.32
CA GLN A 84 -0.83 -10.48 6.30
C GLN A 84 -2.32 -10.70 6.11
N THR A 85 -2.82 -10.62 4.88
CA THR A 85 -4.25 -10.82 4.59
C THR A 85 -4.70 -12.22 4.98
N LYS A 86 -3.87 -13.25 4.75
CA LYS A 86 -4.14 -14.61 5.26
C LYS A 86 -4.17 -14.68 6.78
N ALA A 87 -3.21 -14.04 7.46
CA ALA A 87 -3.16 -14.03 8.92
C ALA A 87 -4.40 -13.33 9.52
N LEU A 88 -4.83 -12.20 8.94
CA LEU A 88 -6.04 -11.47 9.34
C LEU A 88 -7.32 -12.26 9.05
N ALA A 89 -7.40 -12.95 7.91
CA ALA A 89 -8.55 -13.80 7.58
C ALA A 89 -8.75 -14.93 8.61
N ASN A 90 -7.67 -15.53 9.13
CA ASN A 90 -7.73 -16.52 10.20
C ASN A 90 -8.31 -15.97 11.52
N LEU A 91 -8.30 -14.65 11.70
CA LEU A 91 -8.88 -13.93 12.83
C LEU A 91 -10.30 -13.41 12.54
N GLY A 92 -10.86 -13.74 11.37
CA GLY A 92 -12.18 -13.27 10.92
C GLY A 92 -12.20 -11.79 10.50
N ILE A 93 -11.03 -11.22 10.16
CA ILE A 93 -10.91 -9.83 9.73
C ILE A 93 -10.85 -9.78 8.21
N ASP A 94 -11.81 -9.07 7.62
CA ASP A 94 -11.83 -8.82 6.18
C ASP A 94 -10.86 -7.68 5.81
N VAL A 95 -10.26 -7.78 4.62
CA VAL A 95 -9.29 -6.80 4.13
C VAL A 95 -9.67 -6.38 2.73
N GLU A 96 -9.87 -5.08 2.56
CA GLU A 96 -10.00 -4.48 1.24
C GLU A 96 -8.65 -4.02 0.68
N VAL A 97 -8.39 -4.34 -0.58
CA VAL A 97 -7.18 -3.90 -1.29
C VAL A 97 -7.51 -2.73 -2.21
N ILE A 98 -6.85 -1.60 -1.97
CA ILE A 98 -6.98 -0.41 -2.81
C ILE A 98 -5.82 -0.40 -3.82
N PRO A 99 -6.11 -0.42 -5.14
CA PRO A 99 -5.06 -0.42 -6.16
C PRO A 99 -4.27 0.89 -6.12
N GLY A 100 -3.01 0.81 -6.53
CA GLY A 100 -2.08 1.93 -6.59
C GLY A 100 -1.38 2.04 -7.95
N VAL A 101 -0.75 3.19 -8.19
CA VAL A 101 0.12 3.36 -9.35
C VAL A 101 1.47 2.69 -9.04
N SER A 102 1.82 1.63 -9.76
CA SER A 102 3.11 0.95 -9.57
C SER A 102 4.27 1.77 -10.13
N ALA A 103 5.48 1.56 -9.58
CA ALA A 103 6.70 2.18 -10.08
C ALA A 103 6.95 1.86 -11.57
N MET A 104 6.55 0.67 -12.05
CA MET A 104 6.68 0.28 -13.46
C MET A 104 5.93 1.25 -14.38
N PHE A 105 4.65 1.54 -14.10
CA PHE A 105 3.87 2.45 -14.93
C PHE A 105 4.29 3.90 -14.75
N ALA A 106 4.70 4.29 -13.54
CA ALA A 106 5.26 5.61 -13.29
C ALA A 106 6.54 5.85 -14.12
N SER A 107 7.46 4.88 -14.15
CA SER A 107 8.68 4.96 -14.97
C SER A 107 8.38 5.03 -16.46
N ALA A 108 7.42 4.23 -16.96
CA ALA A 108 7.02 4.31 -18.36
C ALA A 108 6.47 5.70 -18.74
N ALA A 109 5.64 6.28 -17.87
CA ALA A 109 5.10 7.63 -18.06
C ALA A 109 6.20 8.70 -18.05
N LEU A 110 7.14 8.65 -17.10
CA LEU A 110 8.28 9.57 -17.03
C LEU A 110 9.17 9.50 -18.28
N LEU A 111 9.38 8.30 -18.81
CA LEU A 111 10.12 8.07 -20.06
C LEU A 111 9.31 8.41 -21.32
N LYS A 112 8.03 8.80 -21.17
CA LYS A 112 7.09 9.07 -22.27
C LYS A 112 7.02 7.91 -23.27
N THR A 113 7.00 6.69 -22.74
CA THR A 113 7.01 5.47 -23.55
C THR A 113 5.83 4.56 -23.23
N GLN A 114 5.58 3.61 -24.11
CA GLN A 114 4.66 2.49 -23.88
C GLN A 114 5.47 1.20 -23.78
N LEU A 115 5.10 0.33 -22.84
CA LEU A 115 5.81 -0.94 -22.61
C LEU A 115 5.45 -2.01 -23.67
N THR A 116 4.36 -1.80 -24.40
CA THR A 116 3.90 -2.67 -25.48
C THR A 116 3.73 -1.85 -26.75
N LEU A 117 4.18 -2.39 -27.87
CA LEU A 117 4.13 -1.73 -29.18
C LEU A 117 3.74 -2.77 -30.24
N PRO A 118 2.63 -2.57 -30.98
CA PRO A 118 2.22 -3.48 -32.05
C PRO A 118 3.35 -3.73 -33.05
N GLY A 119 3.55 -4.98 -33.43
CA GLY A 119 4.64 -5.40 -34.33
C GLY A 119 6.04 -5.44 -33.70
N VAL A 120 6.19 -5.08 -32.42
CA VAL A 120 7.48 -5.09 -31.72
C VAL A 120 7.43 -5.97 -30.47
N THR A 121 6.55 -5.66 -29.52
CA THR A 121 6.33 -6.49 -28.33
C THR A 121 4.91 -6.33 -27.79
N GLN A 122 4.33 -7.43 -27.33
CA GLN A 122 3.04 -7.48 -26.62
C GLN A 122 3.20 -8.06 -25.22
N THR A 123 4.45 -8.22 -24.75
CA THR A 123 4.77 -8.91 -23.50
C THR A 123 5.55 -7.97 -22.59
N VAL A 124 5.12 -7.90 -21.33
CA VAL A 124 5.84 -7.23 -20.24
C VAL A 124 6.15 -8.27 -19.17
N ILE A 125 7.42 -8.37 -18.78
CA ILE A 125 7.86 -9.30 -17.73
C ILE A 125 8.19 -8.48 -16.48
N ILE A 126 7.52 -8.78 -15.38
CA ILE A 126 7.76 -8.17 -14.07
C ILE A 126 8.44 -9.22 -13.20
N THR A 127 9.66 -8.93 -12.74
CA THR A 127 10.45 -9.86 -11.92
C THR A 127 11.24 -9.11 -10.85
N ARG A 128 11.69 -9.84 -9.84
CA ARG A 128 12.70 -9.40 -8.86
C ARG A 128 13.89 -10.37 -8.92
N PRO A 129 15.13 -9.90 -8.70
CA PRO A 129 16.29 -10.78 -8.64
C PRO A 129 16.21 -11.79 -7.48
#